data_AF-Q54MD2-F1
#
_entry.id   AF-Q54MD2-F1
#
_cell.length_a   1.000
_cell.length_b   1.000
_cell.length_c   1.000
_cell.angle_alpha   90.00
_cell.angle_beta   90.00
_cell.angle_gamma   90.00
#
_symmetry.space_group_name_H-M   'P 1'
#
loop_
_entity.id
_entity.type
_entity.pdbx_description
1 polymer ?
#
loop_
_entity_poly.entity_id
_entity_poly.type
_entity_poly.pdbx_seq_one_letter_code
_entity_poly.pdbx_strand_id
1 'polypeptide(L)'
;MDKSLLTLGLSAIYNHLVIYESEKQNYLGYSFIALEVESFHKRFLQHEQSTNTDFNYINQVEIRTTNIIIKPLNGESFWLQVKESELVKNIKGKIRYKIDLPVRFQTLYYCGKKLEDDHLISDYNITYGSTIHMEIGLKGGGGGTSFIYFINDSFISPSFDYDFTNIKDSIVHSRGSEVYTRPCGWMRFALNINKYNTETDGKTWLGFCNGPNEWLVSYHGTKEESCNPIAMEGYKLSSCSGFAFGVGIYSTPSIDIAKTYGRTFKKDNCHYVIVFQNRVNPKTVIKIDNIQYWISPNDADIRPYGVCIKKV
;
A
#
# COMPACT_ATOMS: atom_id res chain seq x y z
N MET A 1 -5.19 -22.66 8.83
CA MET A 1 -4.71 -21.46 9.58
C MET A 1 -5.89 -20.73 10.19
N ASP A 2 -5.66 -19.99 11.27
CA ASP A 2 -6.69 -19.18 11.95
C ASP A 2 -7.07 -17.95 11.11
N LYS A 3 -8.30 -17.97 10.57
CA LYS A 3 -8.86 -16.89 9.74
C LYS A 3 -8.99 -15.57 10.49
N SER A 4 -9.33 -15.63 11.79
CA SER A 4 -9.54 -14.43 12.60
C SER A 4 -8.25 -13.63 12.79
N LEU A 5 -7.10 -14.30 12.69
CA LEU A 5 -5.81 -13.66 12.84
C LEU A 5 -5.48 -12.76 11.64
N LEU A 6 -5.89 -13.18 10.43
CA LEU A 6 -5.75 -12.37 9.22
C LEU A 6 -6.67 -11.14 9.26
N THR A 7 -7.96 -11.32 9.62
CA THR A 7 -8.90 -10.19 9.69
C THR A 7 -8.48 -9.17 10.75
N LEU A 8 -8.01 -9.60 11.91
CA LEU A 8 -7.49 -8.70 12.95
C LEU A 8 -6.22 -7.97 12.50
N GLY A 9 -5.28 -8.69 11.88
CA GLY A 9 -4.04 -8.09 11.36
C GLY A 9 -4.33 -7.05 10.28
N LEU A 10 -5.20 -7.36 9.32
CA LEU A 10 -5.61 -6.42 8.28
C LEU A 10 -6.40 -5.25 8.87
N SER A 11 -7.27 -5.49 9.86
CA SER A 11 -8.00 -4.40 10.53
C SER A 11 -7.06 -3.42 11.21
N ALA A 12 -5.99 -3.93 11.83
CA ALA A 12 -4.99 -3.09 12.48
C ALA A 12 -4.17 -2.24 11.50
N ILE A 13 -3.92 -2.78 10.29
CA ILE A 13 -3.23 -2.08 9.20
C ILE A 13 -4.15 -1.04 8.54
N TYR A 14 -5.41 -1.39 8.29
CA TYR A 14 -6.38 -0.50 7.66
C TYR A 14 -6.93 0.56 8.61
N ASN A 15 -6.79 0.35 9.93
CA ASN A 15 -7.51 1.11 10.95
C ASN A 15 -9.05 1.11 10.72
N HIS A 16 -9.56 0.02 10.16
CA HIS A 16 -10.97 -0.21 9.86
C HIS A 16 -11.28 -1.68 10.07
N LEU A 17 -12.54 -2.00 10.38
CA LEU A 17 -12.95 -3.40 10.50
C LEU A 17 -12.81 -4.11 9.14
N VAL A 18 -12.09 -5.22 9.15
CA VAL A 18 -11.95 -6.16 8.03
C VAL A 18 -12.61 -7.47 8.44
N ILE A 19 -13.49 -8.01 7.59
CA ILE A 19 -14.17 -9.30 7.79
C ILE A 19 -13.98 -10.22 6.58
N TYR A 20 -14.39 -11.48 6.67
CA TYR A 20 -14.60 -12.30 5.47
C TYR A 20 -15.94 -11.99 4.80
N GLU A 21 -16.01 -12.19 3.48
CA GLU A 21 -17.25 -12.01 2.73
C GLU A 21 -18.45 -12.80 3.31
N SER A 22 -18.21 -14.00 3.83
CA SER A 22 -19.22 -14.83 4.50
C SER A 22 -19.82 -14.20 5.76
N GLU A 23 -19.16 -13.19 6.35
CA GLU A 23 -19.59 -12.54 7.58
C GLU A 23 -20.43 -11.29 7.34
N LYS A 24 -20.58 -10.83 6.08
CA LYS A 24 -21.33 -9.60 5.75
C LYS A 24 -22.76 -9.60 6.29
N GLN A 25 -23.40 -10.76 6.34
CA GLN A 25 -24.74 -10.95 6.88
C GLN A 25 -24.88 -10.54 8.36
N ASN A 26 -23.79 -10.53 9.12
CA ASN A 26 -23.76 -10.12 10.52
C ASN A 26 -23.69 -8.58 10.68
N TYR A 27 -23.46 -7.84 9.59
CA TYR A 27 -23.24 -6.39 9.59
C TYR A 27 -24.23 -5.70 8.65
N LEU A 28 -25.53 -5.96 8.85
CA LEU A 28 -26.59 -5.31 8.08
C LEU A 28 -26.56 -3.79 8.28
N GLY A 29 -26.77 -3.03 7.21
CA GLY A 29 -26.73 -1.56 7.21
C GLY A 29 -25.35 -0.95 6.95
N TYR A 30 -24.27 -1.74 6.97
CA TYR A 30 -22.93 -1.27 6.62
C TYR A 30 -22.70 -1.28 5.11
N SER A 31 -21.84 -0.39 4.64
CA SER A 31 -21.32 -0.44 3.27
C SER A 31 -20.07 -1.31 3.21
N PHE A 32 -19.95 -2.16 2.19
CA PHE A 32 -18.85 -3.09 2.06
C PHE A 32 -17.89 -2.70 0.94
N ILE A 33 -16.58 -2.82 1.20
CA ILE A 33 -15.50 -2.57 0.24
C ILE A 33 -14.65 -3.83 0.14
N ALA A 34 -14.54 -4.40 -1.06
CA ALA A 34 -13.67 -5.55 -1.27
C ALA A 34 -12.21 -5.11 -1.13
N LEU A 35 -11.39 -5.87 -0.41
CA LEU A 35 -9.96 -5.65 -0.43
C LEU A 35 -9.39 -6.03 -1.79
N GLU A 36 -8.58 -5.14 -2.35
CA GLU A 36 -7.87 -5.36 -3.62
C GLU A 36 -6.37 -5.44 -3.35
N VAL A 37 -5.70 -6.49 -3.82
CA VAL A 37 -4.27 -6.76 -3.55
C VAL A 37 -3.37 -5.58 -3.92
N GLU A 38 -3.65 -4.89 -5.02
CA GLU A 38 -2.82 -3.77 -5.47
C GLU A 38 -3.02 -2.51 -4.64
N SER A 39 -4.27 -2.09 -4.41
CA SER A 39 -4.56 -0.95 -3.54
C SER A 39 -4.02 -1.17 -2.13
N PHE A 40 -4.22 -2.39 -1.61
CA PHE A 40 -3.68 -2.82 -0.34
C PHE A 40 -2.16 -2.65 -0.28
N HIS A 41 -1.44 -3.22 -1.23
CA HIS A 41 0.02 -3.12 -1.27
C HIS A 41 0.49 -1.67 -1.44
N LYS A 42 -0.03 -0.95 -2.44
CA LYS A 42 0.39 0.43 -2.77
C LYS A 42 0.16 1.41 -1.62
N ARG A 43 -0.95 1.27 -0.88
CA ARG A 43 -1.27 2.11 0.27
C ARG A 43 -0.15 2.15 1.31
N PHE A 44 0.56 1.04 1.49
CA PHE A 44 1.62 0.93 2.50
C PHE A 44 3.03 1.08 1.91
N LEU A 45 3.22 0.89 0.61
CA LEU A 45 4.51 1.09 -0.03
C LEU A 45 4.83 2.55 -0.33
N GLN A 46 3.82 3.35 -0.70
CA GLN A 46 3.98 4.72 -1.19
C GLN A 46 3.44 5.70 -0.16
N HIS A 47 4.24 6.04 0.85
CA HIS A 47 4.01 7.26 1.61
C HIS A 47 5.06 8.31 1.23
N GLU A 48 4.53 9.41 0.68
CA GLU A 48 5.21 10.63 0.23
C GLU A 48 6.20 10.48 -0.94
N GLN A 49 5.68 10.56 -2.17
CA GLN A 49 6.37 11.38 -3.15
C GLN A 49 6.01 12.84 -2.88
N SER A 50 6.81 13.52 -2.05
CA SER A 50 6.95 14.96 -2.22
C SER A 50 7.68 15.14 -3.55
N THR A 51 6.95 15.44 -4.61
CA THR A 51 7.56 15.74 -5.91
C THR A 51 8.37 17.02 -5.76
N ASN A 52 9.68 16.89 -5.54
CA ASN A 52 10.65 17.93 -5.85
C ASN A 52 10.62 18.15 -7.37
N THR A 53 10.14 19.32 -7.75
CA THR A 53 10.53 20.19 -8.87
C THR A 53 11.40 19.62 -10.01
N ASP A 54 10.90 19.88 -11.22
CA ASP A 54 11.62 20.16 -12.46
C ASP A 54 12.23 18.99 -13.25
N PHE A 55 11.36 18.13 -13.80
CA PHE A 55 11.72 17.40 -15.02
C PHE A 55 11.47 18.27 -16.26
N ASN A 56 12.58 18.80 -16.75
CA ASN A 56 12.70 19.49 -18.03
C ASN A 56 12.23 18.64 -19.22
N TYR A 57 11.50 19.30 -20.13
CA TYR A 57 11.52 19.08 -21.58
C TYR A 57 10.77 17.86 -22.17
N ILE A 58 9.45 17.99 -22.42
CA ILE A 58 8.77 17.51 -23.65
C ILE A 58 7.48 18.35 -23.88
N ASN A 59 7.38 19.03 -25.04
CA ASN A 59 6.17 19.59 -25.69
C ASN A 59 5.26 20.60 -24.94
N GLN A 60 5.51 21.89 -25.20
CA GLN A 60 4.67 23.12 -25.30
C GLN A 60 3.18 23.20 -24.85
N VAL A 61 2.67 22.33 -24.00
CA VAL A 61 1.56 22.69 -23.10
C VAL A 61 2.15 22.57 -21.71
N GLU A 62 2.51 23.70 -21.11
CA GLU A 62 2.95 23.74 -19.71
C GLU A 62 1.81 23.12 -18.89
N ILE A 63 1.93 21.83 -18.58
CA ILE A 63 0.98 21.14 -17.72
C ILE A 63 1.22 21.72 -16.34
N ARG A 64 0.55 22.82 -16.03
CA ARG A 64 0.60 23.46 -14.72
C ARG A 64 0.02 22.47 -13.73
N THR A 65 0.92 21.82 -13.01
CA THR A 65 0.57 21.05 -11.84
C THR A 65 0.51 22.00 -10.65
N THR A 66 -0.49 21.81 -9.82
CA THR A 66 -0.69 22.58 -8.60
C THR A 66 -1.05 21.65 -7.46
N ASN A 67 -0.77 22.06 -6.23
CA ASN A 67 -1.08 21.29 -5.03
C ASN A 67 -2.33 21.85 -4.37
N ILE A 68 -3.30 20.99 -4.12
CA ILE A 68 -4.55 21.31 -3.42
C ILE A 68 -4.61 20.53 -2.10
N ILE A 69 -5.43 20.99 -1.17
CA ILE A 69 -5.68 20.31 0.11
C ILE A 69 -7.03 19.59 0.02
N ILE A 70 -7.05 18.29 0.30
CA ILE A 70 -8.29 17.54 0.48
C ILE A 70 -8.59 17.47 1.97
N LYS A 71 -9.77 17.92 2.38
CA LYS A 71 -10.25 17.89 3.76
C LYS A 71 -11.49 16.98 3.88
N PRO A 72 -11.32 15.71 4.27
CA PRO A 72 -12.44 14.83 4.59
C PRO A 72 -13.23 15.36 5.80
N LEU A 73 -14.55 15.14 5.82
CA LEU A 73 -15.40 15.56 6.95
C LEU A 73 -14.95 14.96 8.30
N ASN A 74 -14.47 13.71 8.30
CA ASN A 74 -14.08 12.95 9.49
C ASN A 74 -12.62 12.45 9.44
N GLY A 75 -11.71 13.18 8.79
CA GLY A 75 -10.33 12.72 8.62
C GLY A 75 -9.32 13.86 8.57
N GLU A 76 -8.05 13.49 8.61
CA GLU A 76 -6.95 14.45 8.46
C GLU A 76 -6.88 14.98 7.03
N SER A 77 -6.54 16.27 6.91
CA SER A 77 -6.37 16.90 5.61
C SER A 77 -5.04 16.48 5.00
N PHE A 78 -5.01 16.31 3.68
CA PHE A 78 -3.78 15.91 2.97
C PHE A 78 -3.63 16.66 1.65
N TRP A 79 -2.39 16.87 1.23
CA TRP A 79 -2.06 17.50 -0.04
C TRP A 79 -2.21 16.53 -1.21
N LEU A 80 -2.67 17.04 -2.35
CA LEU A 80 -2.81 16.29 -3.59
C LEU A 80 -2.36 17.14 -4.78
N GLN A 81 -1.47 16.59 -5.60
CA GLN A 81 -1.03 17.23 -6.84
C GLN A 81 -2.02 16.96 -7.97
N VAL A 82 -2.44 18.01 -8.64
CA VAL A 82 -3.44 17.99 -9.72
C VAL A 82 -3.00 18.86 -10.88
N LYS A 83 -3.48 18.58 -12.09
CA LYS A 83 -3.28 19.47 -13.25
C LYS A 83 -4.44 20.46 -13.32
N GLU A 84 -4.19 21.71 -13.72
CA GLU A 84 -5.28 22.68 -13.93
C GLU A 84 -6.36 22.16 -14.89
N SER A 85 -5.94 21.40 -15.91
CA SER A 85 -6.80 20.71 -16.88
C SER A 85 -7.22 19.29 -16.47
N GLU A 86 -7.24 18.97 -15.18
CA GLU A 86 -7.65 17.66 -14.68
C GLU A 86 -9.15 17.62 -14.35
N LEU A 87 -9.83 16.58 -14.83
CA LEU A 87 -11.24 16.31 -14.50
C LEU A 87 -11.39 15.92 -13.02
N VAL A 88 -12.50 16.34 -12.40
CA VAL A 88 -12.87 15.97 -11.03
C VAL A 88 -12.90 14.45 -10.84
N LYS A 89 -13.38 13.69 -11.83
CA LYS A 89 -13.37 12.22 -11.81
C LYS A 89 -11.96 11.64 -11.60
N ASN A 90 -10.94 12.24 -12.23
CA ASN A 90 -9.55 11.78 -12.10
C ASN A 90 -8.99 12.12 -10.72
N ILE A 91 -9.35 13.28 -10.18
CA ILE A 91 -8.99 13.67 -8.80
C ILE A 91 -9.60 12.71 -7.78
N LYS A 92 -10.87 12.32 -7.95
CA LYS A 92 -11.47 11.28 -7.10
C LYS A 92 -10.73 9.94 -7.20
N GLY A 93 -10.25 9.60 -8.39
CA GLY A 93 -9.35 8.47 -8.61
C GLY A 93 -8.07 8.59 -7.77
N LYS A 94 -7.40 9.74 -7.82
CA LYS A 94 -6.21 10.02 -6.99
C LYS A 94 -6.49 9.96 -5.49
N ILE A 95 -7.64 10.49 -5.04
CA ILE A 95 -8.10 10.39 -3.66
C ILE A 95 -8.33 8.93 -3.29
N ARG A 96 -8.99 8.14 -4.16
CA ARG A 96 -9.15 6.68 -3.95
C ARG A 96 -7.80 6.04 -3.70
N TYR A 97 -6.78 6.33 -4.50
CA TYR A 97 -5.44 5.78 -4.27
C TYR A 97 -4.82 6.25 -2.96
N LYS A 98 -5.05 7.50 -2.55
CA LYS A 98 -4.44 8.08 -1.35
C LYS A 98 -5.04 7.56 -0.03
N ILE A 99 -6.36 7.33 0.02
CA ILE A 99 -7.05 6.94 1.27
C ILE A 99 -7.82 5.61 1.18
N ASP A 100 -7.72 4.91 0.05
CA ASP A 100 -8.44 3.66 -0.29
C ASP A 100 -9.96 3.75 -0.11
N LEU A 101 -10.53 4.89 -0.50
CA LEU A 101 -11.98 5.14 -0.50
C LEU A 101 -12.52 5.08 -1.93
N PRO A 102 -13.42 4.15 -2.28
CA PRO A 102 -14.02 4.07 -3.61
C PRO A 102 -14.64 5.40 -4.06
N VAL A 103 -14.44 5.76 -5.33
CA VAL A 103 -14.95 7.01 -5.96
C VAL A 103 -16.45 7.20 -5.74
N ARG A 104 -17.24 6.12 -5.77
CA ARG A 104 -18.70 6.16 -5.53
C ARG A 104 -19.10 6.69 -4.14
N PHE A 105 -18.17 6.69 -3.20
CA PHE A 105 -18.36 7.21 -1.84
C PHE A 105 -17.75 8.60 -1.67
N GLN A 106 -17.24 9.22 -2.73
CA GLN A 106 -16.61 10.54 -2.66
C GLN A 106 -17.52 11.60 -3.28
N THR A 107 -17.94 12.56 -2.45
CA THR A 107 -18.57 13.79 -2.92
C THR A 107 -17.68 14.96 -2.55
N LEU A 108 -17.18 15.68 -3.56
CA LEU A 108 -16.24 16.78 -3.38
C LEU A 108 -16.97 18.11 -3.45
N TYR A 109 -16.55 19.07 -2.62
CA TYR A 109 -17.11 20.40 -2.53
C TYR A 109 -16.01 21.45 -2.48
N TYR A 110 -16.21 22.55 -3.19
CA TYR A 110 -15.35 23.73 -3.12
C TYR A 110 -16.22 24.98 -3.03
N CYS A 111 -15.94 25.85 -2.04
CA CYS A 111 -16.73 27.06 -1.78
C CYS A 111 -18.26 26.80 -1.72
N GLY A 112 -18.67 25.68 -1.10
CA GLY A 112 -20.07 25.26 -0.97
C GLY A 112 -20.69 24.65 -2.22
N LYS A 113 -19.99 24.63 -3.37
CA LYS A 113 -20.47 24.00 -4.60
C LYS A 113 -19.99 22.56 -4.69
N LYS A 114 -20.90 21.64 -5.00
CA LYS A 114 -20.56 20.25 -5.35
C LYS A 114 -19.78 20.23 -6.66
N LEU A 115 -18.69 19.48 -6.69
CA LEU A 115 -17.87 19.28 -7.88
C LEU A 115 -18.42 18.10 -8.67
N GLU A 116 -18.77 18.35 -9.93
CA GLU A 116 -19.28 17.34 -10.86
C GLU A 116 -18.16 16.65 -11.63
N ASP A 117 -18.29 15.34 -11.84
CA ASP A 117 -17.23 14.45 -12.33
C ASP A 117 -16.65 14.87 -13.69
N ASP A 118 -17.49 15.40 -14.57
CA ASP A 118 -17.16 15.75 -15.96
C ASP A 118 -16.67 17.21 -16.13
N HIS A 119 -16.47 17.94 -15.04
CA HIS A 119 -15.89 19.29 -15.07
C HIS A 119 -14.39 19.27 -14.73
N LEU A 120 -13.67 20.27 -15.22
CA LEU A 120 -12.28 20.52 -14.86
C LEU A 120 -12.20 21.26 -13.52
N ILE A 121 -11.09 21.14 -12.80
CA ILE A 121 -10.89 21.96 -11.60
C ILE A 121 -10.75 23.45 -11.88
N SER A 122 -10.24 23.80 -13.07
CA SER A 122 -10.18 25.18 -13.54
C SER A 122 -11.57 25.81 -13.64
N ASP A 123 -12.61 25.03 -13.94
CA ASP A 123 -13.99 25.53 -14.04
C ASP A 123 -14.53 26.05 -12.70
N TYR A 124 -13.91 25.62 -11.59
CA TYR A 124 -14.24 26.07 -10.24
C TYR A 124 -13.23 27.09 -9.68
N ASN A 125 -12.27 27.54 -10.49
CA ASN A 125 -11.15 28.40 -10.07
C ASN A 125 -10.35 27.81 -8.89
N ILE A 126 -10.17 26.49 -8.88
CA ILE A 126 -9.35 25.80 -7.89
C ILE A 126 -7.88 25.99 -8.29
N THR A 127 -7.10 26.55 -7.36
CA THR A 127 -5.68 26.90 -7.55
C THR A 127 -4.82 26.32 -6.43
N TYR A 128 -3.53 26.65 -6.43
CA TYR A 128 -2.59 26.23 -5.38
C TYR A 128 -3.11 26.57 -3.98
N GLY A 129 -3.06 25.60 -3.07
CA GLY A 129 -3.50 25.77 -1.68
C GLY A 129 -5.02 25.78 -1.47
N SER A 130 -5.81 25.65 -2.54
CA SER A 130 -7.27 25.54 -2.41
C SER A 130 -7.66 24.30 -1.60
N THR A 131 -8.62 24.46 -0.68
CA THR A 131 -9.13 23.36 0.14
C THR A 131 -10.44 22.82 -0.43
N ILE A 132 -10.41 21.58 -0.91
CA ILE A 132 -11.60 20.83 -1.32
C ILE A 132 -12.10 20.04 -0.11
N HIS A 133 -13.34 20.30 0.28
CA HIS A 133 -14.02 19.53 1.32
C HIS A 133 -14.58 18.24 0.71
N MET A 134 -14.35 17.10 1.35
CA MET A 134 -14.89 15.81 0.90
C MET A 134 -15.91 15.29 1.90
N GLU A 135 -17.13 15.08 1.43
CA GLU A 135 -18.14 14.28 2.11
C GLU A 135 -18.03 12.82 1.65
N ILE A 136 -18.13 11.91 2.61
CA ILE A 136 -18.14 10.48 2.33
C ILE A 136 -19.61 10.07 2.17
N GLY A 137 -20.04 9.79 0.93
CA GLY A 137 -21.41 9.41 0.63
C GLY A 137 -21.75 8.04 1.22
N LEU A 138 -22.63 8.01 2.23
CA LEU A 138 -23.25 6.79 2.74
C LEU A 138 -24.76 7.03 2.91
N LYS A 139 -25.57 6.23 2.22
CA LYS A 139 -27.00 6.05 2.55
C LYS A 139 -27.08 5.16 3.80
N GLY A 140 -26.91 5.75 4.98
CA GLY A 140 -27.09 5.08 6.26
C GLY A 140 -27.17 6.14 7.35
N GLY A 141 -28.35 6.32 7.93
CA GLY A 141 -28.66 7.45 8.81
C GLY A 141 -27.81 7.49 10.08
N GLY A 142 -27.36 8.71 10.43
CA GLY A 142 -27.01 9.09 11.80
C GLY A 142 -25.68 8.56 12.33
N GLY A 143 -24.65 9.42 12.29
CA GLY A 143 -23.56 9.37 13.27
C GLY A 143 -22.46 8.36 12.99
N GLY A 144 -21.53 8.72 12.10
CA GLY A 144 -20.24 8.05 11.98
C GLY A 144 -20.12 7.16 10.76
N THR A 145 -19.07 7.41 9.99
CA THR A 145 -18.54 6.56 8.91
C THR A 145 -18.49 5.10 9.36
N SER A 146 -19.07 4.18 8.59
CA SER A 146 -18.83 2.75 8.82
C SER A 146 -18.95 1.97 7.52
N PHE A 147 -17.91 2.05 6.69
CA PHE A 147 -17.65 0.99 5.73
C PHE A 147 -16.84 -0.12 6.41
N ILE A 148 -17.09 -1.35 5.99
CA ILE A 148 -16.35 -2.53 6.42
C ILE A 148 -15.61 -3.06 5.20
N TYR A 149 -14.30 -3.24 5.33
CA TYR A 149 -13.53 -3.94 4.33
C TYR A 149 -13.82 -5.44 4.43
N PHE A 150 -13.81 -6.14 3.31
CA PHE A 150 -13.97 -7.58 3.32
C PHE A 150 -12.99 -8.32 2.42
N ILE A 151 -12.59 -9.49 2.90
CA ILE A 151 -11.74 -10.45 2.21
C ILE A 151 -12.62 -11.38 1.37
N ASN A 152 -12.25 -11.56 0.11
CA ASN A 152 -12.83 -12.57 -0.78
C ASN A 152 -11.72 -13.31 -1.55
N ASP A 153 -12.13 -14.22 -2.45
CA ASP A 153 -11.21 -15.05 -3.23
C ASP A 153 -10.35 -14.25 -4.23
N SER A 154 -10.70 -12.99 -4.52
CA SER A 154 -9.85 -12.10 -5.33
C SER A 154 -8.71 -11.47 -4.54
N PHE A 155 -8.77 -11.52 -3.19
CA PHE A 155 -7.74 -10.96 -2.31
C PHE A 155 -6.75 -12.01 -1.82
N ILE A 156 -7.23 -13.19 -1.43
CA ILE A 156 -6.41 -14.29 -0.88
C ILE A 156 -6.47 -15.54 -1.74
N SER A 157 -5.43 -16.37 -1.64
CA SER A 157 -5.40 -17.70 -2.27
C SER A 157 -5.05 -18.78 -1.24
N PRO A 158 -6.02 -19.19 -0.40
CA PRO A 158 -5.76 -20.04 0.77
C PRO A 158 -5.13 -21.40 0.48
N SER A 159 -5.18 -21.88 -0.76
CA SER A 159 -4.47 -23.13 -1.14
C SER A 159 -2.95 -22.99 -1.09
N PHE A 160 -2.43 -21.76 -1.11
CA PHE A 160 -1.00 -21.47 -1.00
C PHE A 160 -0.62 -20.89 0.36
N ASP A 161 -1.51 -20.91 1.34
CA ASP A 161 -1.21 -20.60 2.73
C ASP A 161 -0.16 -21.55 3.30
N TYR A 162 0.70 -21.08 4.19
CA TYR A 162 1.68 -21.93 4.86
C TYR A 162 1.98 -21.49 6.28
N ASP A 163 1.89 -22.43 7.21
CA ASP A 163 2.20 -22.21 8.62
C ASP A 163 3.66 -22.55 8.91
N PHE A 164 4.51 -21.53 9.08
CA PHE A 164 5.91 -21.71 9.44
C PHE A 164 6.15 -21.63 10.96
N THR A 165 5.11 -21.60 11.80
CA THR A 165 5.24 -21.34 13.25
C THR A 165 6.24 -22.27 13.93
N ASN A 166 6.24 -23.55 13.57
CA ASN A 166 7.11 -24.58 14.15
C ASN A 166 8.26 -25.00 13.22
N ILE A 167 8.47 -24.28 12.11
CA ILE A 167 9.53 -24.60 11.16
C ILE A 167 10.84 -23.97 11.62
N LYS A 168 11.90 -24.79 11.63
CA LYS A 168 13.28 -24.35 11.82
C LYS A 168 14.07 -24.73 10.58
N ASP A 169 14.80 -23.76 10.04
CA ASP A 169 15.66 -23.99 8.89
C ASP A 169 17.08 -24.33 9.30
N SER A 170 17.65 -25.32 8.61
CA SER A 170 19.07 -25.63 8.64
C SER A 170 19.76 -25.30 7.32
N ILE A 171 19.01 -24.85 6.31
CA ILE A 171 19.48 -24.59 4.96
C ILE A 171 19.30 -23.12 4.57
N VAL A 172 20.23 -22.60 3.78
CA VAL A 172 20.14 -21.26 3.22
C VAL A 172 19.20 -21.30 2.01
N HIS A 173 18.25 -20.36 1.97
CA HIS A 173 17.28 -20.26 0.88
C HIS A 173 17.59 -19.08 -0.03
N SER A 174 17.40 -19.27 -1.33
CA SER A 174 17.55 -18.23 -2.35
C SER A 174 16.43 -18.24 -3.38
N ARG A 175 16.22 -17.07 -3.99
CA ARG A 175 15.33 -16.84 -5.13
C ARG A 175 15.95 -15.79 -6.04
N GLY A 176 15.96 -16.03 -7.35
CA GLY A 176 16.59 -15.12 -8.30
C GLY A 176 18.08 -14.89 -8.03
N SER A 177 18.77 -15.95 -7.58
CA SER A 177 20.17 -15.91 -7.14
C SER A 177 20.45 -15.05 -5.90
N GLU A 178 19.41 -14.64 -5.16
CA GLU A 178 19.55 -13.83 -3.96
C GLU A 178 19.09 -14.60 -2.71
N VAL A 179 19.90 -14.53 -1.65
CA VAL A 179 19.58 -15.16 -0.36
C VAL A 179 18.51 -14.37 0.39
N TYR A 180 17.56 -15.07 1.00
CA TYR A 180 16.55 -14.46 1.86
C TYR A 180 16.23 -15.36 3.05
N THR A 181 15.70 -14.74 4.11
CA THR A 181 15.18 -15.48 5.27
C THR A 181 13.78 -15.98 4.97
N ARG A 182 13.53 -17.29 5.07
CA ARG A 182 12.14 -17.78 5.08
C ARG A 182 11.43 -17.29 6.34
N PRO A 183 10.09 -17.12 6.32
CA PRO A 183 9.35 -16.56 7.44
C PRO A 183 9.15 -17.60 8.55
N CYS A 184 10.22 -18.28 8.98
CA CYS A 184 10.21 -19.28 10.05
C CYS A 184 9.78 -18.67 11.39
N GLY A 185 8.83 -19.33 12.06
CA GLY A 185 8.15 -18.78 13.24
C GLY A 185 6.98 -17.83 12.92
N TRP A 186 6.59 -17.67 11.66
CA TRP A 186 5.44 -16.87 11.23
C TRP A 186 4.39 -17.76 10.58
N MET A 187 3.12 -17.33 10.53
CA MET A 187 2.17 -17.93 9.61
C MET A 187 1.99 -17.00 8.41
N ARG A 188 2.01 -17.57 7.21
CA ARG A 188 1.94 -16.83 5.95
C ARG A 188 0.63 -17.11 5.23
N PHE A 189 -0.17 -16.06 5.08
CA PHE A 189 -1.37 -16.05 4.24
C PHE A 189 -0.99 -15.62 2.82
N ALA A 190 -1.38 -16.39 1.83
CA ALA A 190 -1.10 -16.09 0.44
C ALA A 190 -2.08 -15.08 -0.14
N LEU A 191 -1.55 -14.06 -0.81
CA LEU A 191 -2.37 -13.14 -1.59
C LEU A 191 -2.71 -13.76 -2.95
N ASN A 192 -3.86 -13.41 -3.51
CA ASN A 192 -4.20 -13.83 -4.86
C ASN A 192 -3.41 -13.00 -5.87
N ILE A 193 -2.38 -13.61 -6.44
CA ILE A 193 -1.47 -12.98 -7.40
C ILE A 193 -1.86 -13.23 -8.86
N ASN A 194 -3.05 -13.78 -9.15
CA ASN A 194 -3.45 -14.15 -10.51
C ASN A 194 -3.43 -12.96 -11.49
N LYS A 195 -3.67 -11.74 -11.00
CA LYS A 195 -3.56 -10.52 -11.82
C LYS A 195 -2.16 -10.27 -12.38
N TYR A 196 -1.12 -10.84 -11.76
CA TYR A 196 0.28 -10.74 -12.22
C TYR A 196 0.68 -11.94 -13.10
N ASN A 197 -0.21 -12.90 -13.31
CA ASN A 197 0.00 -14.02 -14.23
C ASN A 197 -0.55 -13.67 -15.62
N THR A 198 0.03 -12.65 -16.27
CA THR A 198 -0.34 -12.28 -17.64
C THR A 198 0.50 -13.06 -18.66
N GLU A 199 -0.02 -13.21 -19.88
CA GLU A 199 0.71 -13.85 -20.99
C GLU A 199 2.02 -13.10 -21.32
N THR A 200 2.00 -11.76 -21.19
CA THR A 200 3.12 -10.87 -21.55
C THR A 200 4.29 -10.90 -20.57
N ASP A 201 4.01 -11.05 -19.28
CA ASP A 201 5.05 -11.01 -18.24
C ASP A 201 5.64 -12.38 -17.95
N GLY A 202 4.93 -13.44 -18.37
CA GLY A 202 5.27 -14.82 -18.07
C GLY A 202 5.20 -15.13 -16.57
N LYS A 203 5.30 -16.41 -16.20
CA LYS A 203 5.36 -16.84 -14.78
C LYS A 203 6.80 -16.92 -14.24
N THR A 204 7.79 -16.43 -15.01
CA THR A 204 9.21 -16.52 -14.64
C THR A 204 9.51 -15.78 -13.35
N TRP A 205 8.86 -14.62 -13.14
CA TRP A 205 8.97 -13.86 -11.90
C TRP A 205 8.59 -14.67 -10.66
N LEU A 206 7.65 -15.63 -10.79
CA LEU A 206 7.15 -16.49 -9.72
C LEU A 206 7.94 -17.81 -9.61
N GLY A 207 8.96 -18.02 -10.44
CA GLY A 207 9.74 -19.26 -10.46
C GLY A 207 10.33 -19.64 -9.11
N PHE A 208 10.60 -20.93 -8.97
CA PHE A 208 11.11 -21.54 -7.75
C PHE A 208 12.38 -22.40 -7.92
N CYS A 209 12.97 -22.40 -9.10
CA CYS A 209 14.19 -23.11 -9.43
C CYS A 209 15.47 -22.27 -9.21
N ASN A 210 15.34 -21.08 -8.62
CA ASN A 210 16.44 -20.13 -8.45
C ASN A 210 17.05 -19.67 -9.79
N GLY A 211 16.22 -19.55 -10.83
CA GLY A 211 16.63 -19.03 -12.14
C GLY A 211 16.89 -17.51 -12.11
N PRO A 212 17.74 -16.97 -13.00
CA PRO A 212 18.20 -15.57 -12.96
C PRO A 212 17.10 -14.52 -13.21
N ASN A 213 15.96 -14.92 -13.77
CA ASN A 213 14.82 -14.04 -14.01
C ASN A 213 13.71 -14.18 -12.95
N GLU A 214 13.92 -15.02 -11.93
CA GLU A 214 13.00 -15.11 -10.80
C GLU A 214 13.08 -13.85 -9.96
N TRP A 215 11.92 -13.37 -9.51
CA TRP A 215 11.90 -12.22 -8.64
C TRP A 215 12.34 -12.59 -7.23
N LEU A 216 13.09 -11.68 -6.63
CA LEU A 216 13.69 -11.86 -5.32
C LEU A 216 12.59 -11.87 -4.26
N VAL A 217 12.80 -12.53 -3.13
CA VAL A 217 11.86 -12.45 -1.99
C VAL A 217 12.32 -11.35 -1.06
N SER A 218 11.41 -10.45 -0.72
CA SER A 218 11.63 -9.43 0.29
C SER A 218 10.43 -9.29 1.21
N TYR A 219 10.61 -8.51 2.28
CA TYR A 219 9.60 -8.19 3.27
C TYR A 219 9.55 -6.68 3.49
N HIS A 220 8.38 -6.19 3.88
CA HIS A 220 8.14 -4.78 4.16
C HIS A 220 7.25 -4.66 5.41
N GLY A 221 7.62 -3.78 6.34
CA GLY A 221 6.86 -3.53 7.55
C GLY A 221 5.67 -2.60 7.29
N THR A 222 4.59 -2.76 8.03
CA THR A 222 3.29 -2.14 7.75
C THR A 222 2.94 -0.94 8.63
N LYS A 223 3.87 -0.48 9.48
CA LYS A 223 3.67 0.72 10.32
C LYS A 223 3.73 1.98 9.48
N GLU A 224 2.66 2.76 9.54
CA GLU A 224 2.57 4.10 8.95
C GLU A 224 3.68 5.02 9.49
N GLU A 225 3.92 5.00 10.81
CA GLU A 225 4.95 5.85 11.43
C GLU A 225 6.39 5.48 11.03
N SER A 226 6.62 4.35 10.34
CA SER A 226 7.96 3.94 9.91
C SER A 226 8.42 4.63 8.63
N CYS A 227 7.50 5.14 7.81
CA CYS A 227 7.84 5.84 6.57
C CYS A 227 8.43 7.23 6.85
N ASN A 228 7.82 7.96 7.80
CA ASN A 228 8.15 9.35 8.09
C ASN A 228 9.58 9.55 8.63
N PRO A 229 10.10 8.78 9.60
CA PRO A 229 11.48 8.92 10.07
C PRO A 229 12.51 8.51 9.02
N ILE A 230 12.22 7.48 8.21
CA ILE A 230 13.11 7.08 7.12
C ILE A 230 13.25 8.24 6.11
N ALA A 231 12.14 8.94 5.82
CA ALA A 231 12.15 10.14 5.00
C ALA A 231 12.73 11.36 5.73
N MET A 232 12.40 11.61 7.00
CA MET A 232 12.73 12.85 7.73
C MET A 232 14.09 12.84 8.41
N GLU A 233 14.50 11.76 9.07
CA GLU A 233 15.82 11.68 9.73
C GLU A 233 16.96 11.55 8.71
N GLY A 234 16.67 11.02 7.52
CA GLY A 234 17.63 10.89 6.41
C GLY A 234 17.78 12.14 5.55
N TYR A 235 16.74 12.98 5.43
CA TYR A 235 16.74 14.12 4.52
C TYR A 235 17.15 15.41 5.26
N LYS A 236 18.45 15.60 5.48
CA LYS A 236 19.00 16.91 5.81
C LYS A 236 18.93 17.82 4.58
N LEU A 237 17.74 18.38 4.34
CA LEU A 237 17.43 19.34 3.25
C LEU A 237 18.51 20.44 3.12
N SER A 238 19.11 20.86 4.23
CA SER A 238 20.10 21.94 4.27
C SER A 238 21.47 21.60 3.66
N SER A 239 21.75 20.33 3.33
CA SER A 239 23.12 19.93 2.97
C SER A 239 23.27 19.23 1.61
N CYS A 240 22.18 18.85 0.93
CA CYS A 240 22.21 18.11 -0.35
C CYS A 240 23.19 16.90 -0.35
N SER A 241 23.56 16.42 0.83
CA SER A 241 24.65 15.47 1.04
C SER A 241 24.12 14.26 1.79
N GLY A 242 24.15 13.11 1.14
CA GLY A 242 24.21 11.84 1.84
C GLY A 242 22.89 11.15 2.17
N PHE A 243 21.87 11.25 1.31
CA PHE A 243 20.99 10.08 1.25
C PHE A 243 21.83 8.96 0.60
N ALA A 244 22.27 8.00 1.41
CA ALA A 244 22.86 6.77 0.87
C ALA A 244 21.80 5.91 0.14
N PHE A 245 20.53 6.32 0.15
CA PHE A 245 19.37 5.54 -0.23
C PHE A 245 18.49 6.36 -1.21
N GLY A 246 18.13 5.80 -2.36
CA GLY A 246 17.35 6.54 -3.38
C GLY A 246 15.88 6.75 -3.00
N VAL A 247 15.17 7.56 -3.80
CA VAL A 247 13.69 7.56 -3.81
C VAL A 247 13.20 6.21 -4.32
N GLY A 248 12.27 5.58 -3.60
CA GLY A 248 11.69 4.31 -4.00
C GLY A 248 11.04 3.57 -2.83
N ILE A 249 10.68 2.33 -3.09
CA ILE A 249 9.97 1.45 -2.16
C ILE A 249 10.96 0.57 -1.43
N TYR A 250 11.00 0.72 -0.11
CA TYR A 250 11.94 0.02 0.75
C TYR A 250 11.43 -1.38 1.10
N SER A 251 12.32 -2.36 1.01
CA SER A 251 12.05 -3.72 1.49
C SER A 251 13.36 -4.37 1.95
N THR A 252 13.30 -5.59 2.46
CA THR A 252 14.48 -6.30 2.98
C THR A 252 14.35 -7.82 2.78
N PRO A 253 15.44 -8.56 2.49
CA PRO A 253 15.41 -10.02 2.50
C PRO A 253 15.29 -10.63 3.92
N SER A 254 15.42 -9.80 4.96
CA SER A 254 15.33 -10.22 6.36
C SER A 254 13.97 -9.88 6.97
N ILE A 255 13.17 -10.91 7.26
CA ILE A 255 11.86 -10.70 7.90
C ILE A 255 11.99 -10.15 9.33
N ASP A 256 13.11 -10.41 10.02
CA ASP A 256 13.35 -9.86 11.35
C ASP A 256 13.64 -8.35 11.31
N ILE A 257 14.26 -7.85 10.23
CA ILE A 257 14.35 -6.40 9.97
C ILE A 257 12.95 -5.86 9.64
N ALA A 258 12.21 -6.49 8.73
CA ALA A 258 10.85 -6.00 8.41
C ALA A 258 9.91 -5.99 9.63
N LYS A 259 10.11 -6.91 10.58
CA LYS A 259 9.36 -6.98 11.85
C LYS A 259 9.45 -5.70 12.67
N THR A 260 10.59 -5.00 12.70
CA THR A 260 10.75 -3.77 13.49
C THR A 260 9.81 -2.66 13.01
N TYR A 261 9.49 -2.71 11.71
CA TYR A 261 8.58 -1.81 11.01
C TYR A 261 7.16 -2.40 10.86
N GLY A 262 6.88 -3.60 11.41
CA GLY A 262 5.59 -4.27 11.28
C GLY A 262 4.53 -3.72 12.25
N ARG A 263 3.29 -3.49 11.76
CA ARG A 263 2.16 -3.08 12.62
C ARG A 263 1.88 -4.18 13.63
N THR A 264 1.56 -3.78 14.87
CA THR A 264 1.22 -4.72 15.94
C THR A 264 -0.27 -4.68 16.26
N PHE A 265 -0.79 -5.80 16.75
CA PHE A 265 -2.19 -5.94 17.15
C PHE A 265 -2.36 -7.03 18.21
N LYS A 266 -3.53 -7.11 18.84
CA LYS A 266 -3.83 -8.05 19.93
C LYS A 266 -4.90 -9.06 19.51
N LYS A 267 -4.73 -10.31 19.98
CA LYS A 267 -5.75 -11.37 19.94
C LYS A 267 -5.58 -12.23 21.20
N ASP A 268 -6.64 -12.46 21.97
CA ASP A 268 -6.62 -13.32 23.17
C ASP A 268 -5.46 -13.03 24.13
N ASN A 269 -5.26 -11.76 24.49
CA ASN A 269 -4.14 -11.25 25.32
C ASN A 269 -2.72 -11.51 24.77
N CYS A 270 -2.60 -12.01 23.55
CA CYS A 270 -1.34 -12.18 22.86
C CYS A 270 -1.10 -11.03 21.90
N HIS A 271 0.16 -10.60 21.80
CA HIS A 271 0.57 -9.60 20.83
C HIS A 271 1.01 -10.29 19.53
N TYR A 272 0.70 -9.64 18.42
CA TYR A 272 1.08 -10.10 17.09
C TYR A 272 1.67 -8.95 16.29
N VAL A 273 2.50 -9.29 15.31
CA VAL A 273 3.05 -8.37 14.33
C VAL A 273 2.73 -8.89 12.93
N ILE A 274 2.42 -7.97 12.02
CA ILE A 274 2.08 -8.27 10.62
C ILE A 274 3.01 -7.53 9.66
N VAL A 275 3.52 -8.25 8.66
CA VAL A 275 4.42 -7.73 7.62
C VAL A 275 4.01 -8.23 6.24
N PHE A 276 4.39 -7.49 5.20
CA PHE A 276 4.27 -7.95 3.82
C PHE A 276 5.41 -8.87 3.45
N GLN A 277 5.08 -9.88 2.65
CA GLN A 277 6.03 -10.58 1.80
C GLN A 277 5.80 -10.17 0.36
N ASN A 278 6.89 -9.85 -0.32
CA ASN A 278 6.90 -9.31 -1.66
C ASN A 278 7.79 -10.14 -2.58
N ARG A 279 7.63 -9.88 -3.89
CA ARG A 279 8.53 -10.30 -4.95
C ARG A 279 9.10 -9.05 -5.61
N VAL A 280 10.42 -8.98 -5.75
CA VAL A 280 11.12 -7.78 -6.24
C VAL A 280 11.84 -8.09 -7.55
N ASN A 281 11.71 -7.18 -8.52
CA ASN A 281 12.35 -7.30 -9.82
C ASN A 281 13.88 -7.26 -9.67
N PRO A 282 14.61 -8.34 -10.04
CA PRO A 282 16.04 -8.44 -9.82
C PRO A 282 16.85 -7.48 -10.71
N LYS A 283 16.24 -6.97 -11.79
CA LYS A 283 16.92 -6.10 -12.76
C LYS A 283 17.00 -4.65 -12.32
N THR A 284 16.07 -4.21 -11.47
CA THR A 284 15.90 -2.79 -11.10
C THR A 284 16.11 -2.54 -9.62
N VAL A 285 16.13 -3.58 -8.80
CA VAL A 285 16.37 -3.47 -7.36
C VAL A 285 17.75 -2.90 -7.06
N ILE A 286 17.79 -1.87 -6.23
CA ILE A 286 19.01 -1.30 -5.68
C ILE A 286 19.23 -1.96 -4.32
N LYS A 287 20.31 -2.74 -4.19
CA LYS A 287 20.68 -3.42 -2.95
C LYS A 287 21.65 -2.57 -2.15
N ILE A 288 21.43 -2.49 -0.84
CA ILE A 288 22.26 -1.74 0.07
C ILE A 288 22.93 -2.70 1.05
N ASP A 289 24.14 -3.11 0.71
CA ASP A 289 24.81 -4.27 1.31
C ASP A 289 25.04 -4.14 2.82
N ASN A 290 25.36 -2.96 3.32
CA ASN A 290 25.75 -2.77 4.73
C ASN A 290 24.59 -2.94 5.73
N ILE A 291 23.34 -2.86 5.28
CA ILE A 291 22.16 -2.85 6.17
C ILE A 291 21.04 -3.79 5.71
N GLN A 292 21.22 -4.57 4.63
CA GLN A 292 20.22 -5.49 4.08
C GLN A 292 18.89 -4.80 3.71
N TYR A 293 18.94 -3.57 3.20
CA TYR A 293 17.77 -2.90 2.63
C TYR A 293 17.87 -2.89 1.12
N TRP A 294 16.70 -3.01 0.49
CA TRP A 294 16.52 -2.95 -0.95
C TRP A 294 15.56 -1.82 -1.29
N ILE A 295 15.81 -1.17 -2.41
CA ILE A 295 14.95 -0.12 -2.95
C ILE A 295 14.47 -0.56 -4.33
N SER A 296 13.16 -0.63 -4.49
CA SER A 296 12.49 -0.76 -5.78
C SER A 296 12.13 0.65 -6.28
N PRO A 297 12.69 1.12 -7.41
CA PRO A 297 12.46 2.50 -7.87
C PRO A 297 10.98 2.80 -8.14
N ASN A 298 10.25 1.83 -8.68
CA ASN A 298 8.83 1.96 -9.01
C ASN A 298 7.98 0.87 -8.35
N ASP A 299 6.67 1.12 -8.23
CA ASP A 299 5.70 0.11 -7.78
C ASP A 299 5.58 -1.08 -8.74
N ALA A 300 5.86 -0.87 -10.03
CA ALA A 300 5.96 -1.95 -11.00
C ALA A 300 7.10 -2.93 -10.70
N ASP A 301 8.13 -2.51 -9.95
CA ASP A 301 9.32 -3.31 -9.63
C ASP A 301 9.18 -4.14 -8.35
N ILE A 302 8.03 -4.06 -7.67
CA ILE A 302 7.74 -4.83 -6.46
C ILE A 302 6.28 -5.28 -6.44
N ARG A 303 6.07 -6.57 -6.23
CA ARG A 303 4.75 -7.20 -6.23
C ARG A 303 4.42 -7.77 -4.86
N PRO A 304 3.17 -7.63 -4.39
CA PRO A 304 2.71 -8.29 -3.19
C PRO A 304 2.63 -9.80 -3.44
N TYR A 305 2.94 -10.60 -2.42
CA TYR A 305 2.92 -12.06 -2.52
C TYR A 305 2.23 -12.74 -1.35
N GLY A 306 2.42 -12.22 -0.14
CA GLY A 306 1.78 -12.76 1.06
C GLY A 306 1.76 -11.78 2.20
N VAL A 307 1.03 -12.15 3.24
CA VAL A 307 0.99 -11.48 4.53
C VAL A 307 1.53 -12.44 5.58
N CYS A 308 2.56 -12.05 6.31
CA CYS A 308 3.13 -12.87 7.37
C CYS A 308 2.73 -12.30 8.73
N ILE A 309 2.25 -13.16 9.63
CA ILE A 309 1.85 -12.79 10.98
C ILE A 309 2.62 -13.65 11.99
N LYS A 310 3.18 -13.02 13.03
CA LYS A 310 3.91 -13.72 14.10
C LYS A 310 3.44 -13.24 15.47
N LYS A 311 3.29 -14.18 16.39
CA LYS A 311 3.08 -13.88 17.81
C LYS A 311 4.38 -13.33 18.40
N VAL A 312 4.30 -12.19 19.08
CA VAL A 312 5.44 -11.49 19.70
C VAL A 312 5.33 -11.43 21.21
#